data_AF-A0A2X2C336-F1
#
_entry.id   AF-A0A2X2C336-F1
#
_cell.length_a   1.000
_cell.length_b   1.000
_cell.length_c   1.000
_cell.angle_alpha   90.00
_cell.angle_beta   90.00
_cell.angle_gamma   90.00
#
_symmetry.space_group_name_H-M   'P 1'
#
loop_
_entity.id
_entity.type
_entity.pdbx_description
1 polymer ?
#
loop_
_entity_poly.entity_id
_entity_poly.type
_entity_poly.pdbx_seq_one_letter_code
_entity_poly.pdbx_strand_id
1 'polypeptide(L)'
;MDWQEPVKTPGRTQLINLFQIEEGRRLVDLPGYGYAQVPEEMKRKWQRSLGEYLQKRECLKGVVILMDIRHPLKDLDMQMIDWAVDSELPTLVLLTKADKLASGARKKQLMAVQNALSEKSGDIRVECFSSLKKIGIDKLRNTLNEWFTDTNEPETEA
;
A
#
# COMPACT_ATOMS: atom_id res chain seq x y z
N MET A 1 21.43 0.59 29.77
CA MET A 1 20.53 -0.06 28.79
C MET A 1 20.27 0.98 27.73
N ASP A 2 21.14 1.01 26.72
CA ASP A 2 21.07 2.01 25.65
C ASP A 2 19.91 1.64 24.72
N TRP A 3 18.88 2.47 24.73
CA TRP A 3 17.87 2.48 23.69
C TRP A 3 18.47 3.21 22.49
N GLN A 4 18.89 2.47 21.46
CA GLN A 4 19.25 3.10 20.18
C GLN A 4 17.97 3.60 19.51
N GLU A 5 17.93 4.91 19.23
CA GLU A 5 16.88 5.53 18.42
C GLU A 5 16.83 4.89 17.01
N PRO A 6 15.64 4.73 16.40
CA PRO A 6 15.52 4.17 15.07
C PRO A 6 16.20 5.10 14.04
N VAL A 7 17.21 4.56 13.36
CA VAL A 7 18.03 5.28 12.41
C VAL A 7 17.19 5.72 11.20
N LYS A 8 16.93 7.03 11.11
CA LYS A 8 16.22 7.70 9.99
C LYS A 8 17.12 7.89 8.77
N THR A 9 17.79 6.84 8.29
CA THR A 9 18.45 6.87 6.98
C THR A 9 17.49 6.30 5.94
N PRO A 10 17.14 7.04 4.87
CA PRO A 10 16.37 6.48 3.76
C PRO A 10 17.09 5.24 3.23
N GLY A 11 16.41 4.09 3.22
CA GLY A 11 16.89 2.86 2.56
C GLY A 11 17.05 1.65 3.47
N ARG A 12 16.66 1.76 4.75
CA ARG A 12 16.99 0.74 5.75
C ARG A 12 15.90 -0.25 6.12
N THR A 13 14.65 -0.03 5.73
CA THR A 13 13.62 -1.06 5.92
C THR A 13 13.96 -2.21 4.98
N GLN A 14 14.74 -3.17 5.46
CA GLN A 14 15.08 -4.41 4.76
C GLN A 14 14.18 -5.57 5.18
N LEU A 15 13.42 -5.37 6.25
CA LEU A 15 12.61 -6.36 6.92
C LEU A 15 11.13 -6.02 6.73
N ILE A 16 10.30 -7.05 6.71
CA ILE A 16 8.85 -6.92 6.79
C ILE A 16 8.51 -6.59 8.25
N ASN A 17 7.86 -5.46 8.50
CA ASN A 17 7.41 -5.13 9.85
C ASN A 17 5.94 -5.55 10.02
N LEU A 18 5.63 -6.21 11.12
CA LEU A 18 4.26 -6.59 11.48
C LEU A 18 3.80 -5.77 12.67
N PHE A 19 2.64 -5.14 12.54
CA PHE A 19 1.98 -4.38 13.60
C PHE A 19 0.66 -5.05 13.94
N GLN A 20 0.51 -5.49 15.18
CA GLN A 20 -0.77 -6.03 15.66
C GLN A 20 -1.73 -4.88 15.92
N ILE A 21 -2.94 -4.93 15.35
CA ILE A 21 -4.01 -3.97 15.63
C ILE A 21 -4.91 -4.52 16.74
N GLU A 22 -5.31 -5.78 16.58
CA GLU A 22 -6.17 -6.56 17.48
C GLU A 22 -5.69 -8.02 17.48
N GLU A 23 -6.30 -8.87 18.29
CA GLU A 23 -6.07 -10.32 18.17
C GLU A 23 -6.45 -10.81 16.77
N GLY A 24 -5.62 -11.66 16.16
CA GLY A 24 -5.83 -12.14 14.79
C GLY A 24 -5.59 -11.12 13.65
N ARG A 25 -5.54 -9.81 13.92
CA ARG A 25 -5.47 -8.75 12.89
C ARG A 25 -4.15 -7.99 12.91
N ARG A 26 -3.49 -7.90 11.75
CA ARG A 26 -2.18 -7.28 11.60
C ARG A 26 -2.08 -6.38 10.38
N LEU A 27 -1.33 -5.28 10.50
CA LEU A 27 -0.80 -4.54 9.36
C LEU A 27 0.62 -5.01 9.08
N VAL A 28 0.94 -5.09 7.80
CA VAL A 28 2.27 -5.45 7.32
C VAL A 28 2.83 -4.25 6.58
N ASP A 29 3.92 -3.68 7.09
CA ASP A 29 4.70 -2.66 6.38
C ASP A 29 5.76 -3.38 5.56
N LEU A 30 5.47 -3.43 4.26
CA LEU A 30 6.36 -4.02 3.28
C LEU A 30 7.47 -3.01 2.98
N PRO A 31 8.72 -3.48 2.95
CA PRO A 31 9.82 -2.57 2.77
C PRO A 31 9.79 -1.92 1.36
N GLY A 32 10.19 -0.64 1.30
CA GLY A 32 9.93 0.21 0.15
C GLY A 32 10.55 -0.29 -1.16
N TYR A 33 9.72 -0.51 -2.18
CA TYR A 33 10.15 -1.06 -3.47
C TYR A 33 10.83 -0.02 -4.40
N GLY A 34 10.68 1.27 -4.13
CA GLY A 34 11.17 2.37 -4.97
C GLY A 34 12.59 2.91 -4.66
N TYR A 35 13.40 2.21 -3.88
CA TYR A 35 14.69 2.75 -3.42
C TYR A 35 15.73 2.87 -4.55
N ALA A 36 16.13 4.11 -4.86
CA ALA A 36 17.10 4.42 -5.89
C ALA A 36 18.56 4.03 -5.53
N GLN A 37 18.86 3.83 -4.25
CA GLN A 37 20.25 3.69 -3.74
C GLN A 37 20.69 2.25 -3.43
N VAL A 38 19.88 1.23 -3.71
CA VAL A 38 20.31 -0.16 -3.57
C VAL A 38 20.87 -0.70 -4.89
N PRO A 39 21.83 -1.64 -4.86
CA PRO A 39 22.32 -2.31 -6.07
C PRO A 39 21.17 -2.95 -6.86
N GLU A 40 21.31 -2.97 -8.19
CA GLU A 40 20.29 -3.51 -9.11
C GLU A 40 19.93 -4.97 -8.81
N GLU A 41 20.93 -5.80 -8.46
CA GLU A 41 20.72 -7.19 -8.06
C GLU A 41 19.83 -7.30 -6.81
N MET A 42 20.04 -6.42 -5.84
CA MET A 42 19.22 -6.37 -4.63
C MET A 42 17.79 -5.97 -4.97
N LYS A 43 17.57 -4.98 -5.84
CA LYS A 43 16.23 -4.60 -6.31
C LYS A 43 15.48 -5.77 -6.93
N ARG A 44 16.14 -6.56 -7.77
CA ARG A 44 15.53 -7.72 -8.44
C ARG A 44 15.15 -8.82 -7.46
N LYS A 45 16.03 -9.13 -6.50
CA LYS A 45 15.73 -10.11 -5.43
C LYS A 45 14.50 -9.67 -4.64
N TRP A 46 14.45 -8.39 -4.33
CA TRP A 46 13.36 -7.75 -3.60
C TRP A 46 12.03 -7.77 -4.34
N GLN A 47 12.02 -7.38 -5.61
CA GLN A 47 10.86 -7.48 -6.49
C GLN A 47 10.31 -8.91 -6.52
N ARG A 48 11.18 -9.91 -6.68
CA ARG A 48 10.78 -11.32 -6.67
C ARG A 48 10.15 -11.72 -5.34
N SER A 49 10.81 -11.42 -4.23
CA SER A 49 10.30 -11.76 -2.90
C SER A 49 8.97 -11.07 -2.58
N LEU A 50 8.76 -9.85 -3.08
CA LEU A 50 7.53 -9.11 -2.87
C LEU A 50 6.36 -9.70 -3.66
N GLY A 51 6.58 -10.02 -4.94
CA GLY A 51 5.58 -10.73 -5.75
C GLY A 51 5.22 -12.09 -5.16
N GLU A 52 6.22 -12.88 -4.74
CA GLU A 52 5.97 -14.17 -4.07
C GLU A 52 5.21 -14.00 -2.75
N TYR A 53 5.48 -12.94 -1.98
CA TYR A 53 4.78 -12.67 -0.74
C TYR A 53 3.30 -12.36 -0.99
N LEU A 54 2.98 -11.51 -1.97
CA LEU A 54 1.60 -11.20 -2.32
C LEU A 54 0.84 -12.44 -2.81
N GLN A 55 1.49 -13.26 -3.63
CA GLN A 55 0.86 -14.45 -4.22
C GLN A 55 0.64 -15.59 -3.21
N LYS A 56 1.61 -15.85 -2.33
CA LYS A 56 1.60 -17.06 -1.48
C LYS A 56 1.00 -16.83 -0.09
N ARG A 57 0.80 -15.58 0.33
CA ARG A 57 0.36 -15.27 1.69
C ARG A 57 -1.16 -15.21 1.78
N GLU A 58 -1.77 -16.37 2.01
CA GLU A 58 -3.24 -16.56 2.05
C GLU A 58 -3.98 -15.67 3.07
N CYS A 59 -3.30 -15.22 4.14
CA CYS A 59 -3.93 -14.38 5.16
C CYS A 59 -4.01 -12.88 4.76
N LEU A 60 -3.52 -12.49 3.58
CA LEU A 60 -3.65 -11.11 3.10
C LEU A 60 -5.12 -10.83 2.73
N LYS A 61 -5.64 -9.71 3.21
CA LYS A 61 -7.01 -9.25 2.92
C LYS A 61 -7.09 -8.08 1.94
N GLY A 62 -5.94 -7.49 1.63
CA GLY A 62 -5.82 -6.39 0.69
C GLY A 62 -4.44 -5.75 0.78
N VAL A 63 -4.16 -4.84 -0.14
CA VAL A 63 -2.89 -4.12 -0.22
C VAL A 63 -3.13 -2.62 -0.41
N VAL A 64 -2.40 -1.82 0.36
CA VAL A 64 -2.40 -0.37 0.21
C VAL A 64 -1.11 0.05 -0.50
N ILE A 65 -1.22 0.64 -1.69
CA ILE A 65 -0.09 1.08 -2.50
C ILE A 65 0.04 2.59 -2.40
N LEU A 66 1.17 3.06 -1.87
CA LEU A 66 1.43 4.48 -1.65
C LEU A 66 2.27 5.06 -2.79
N MET A 67 1.71 6.02 -3.53
CA MET A 67 2.44 6.75 -4.57
C MET A 67 2.35 8.27 -4.37
N ASP A 68 3.40 9.00 -4.73
CA ASP A 68 3.42 10.47 -4.62
C ASP A 68 2.50 11.07 -5.70
N ILE A 69 1.50 11.85 -5.32
CA ILE A 69 0.51 12.42 -6.26
C ILE A 69 1.15 13.25 -7.39
N ARG A 70 2.37 13.76 -7.19
CA ARG A 70 3.06 14.58 -8.19
C ARG A 70 3.66 13.72 -9.32
N HIS A 71 3.93 12.45 -9.07
CA HIS A 71 4.56 11.51 -10.00
C HIS A 71 4.01 10.08 -9.79
N PRO A 72 2.70 9.83 -9.96
CA PRO A 72 2.11 8.51 -9.76
C PRO A 72 2.39 7.58 -10.94
N LEU A 73 2.06 6.29 -10.77
CA LEU A 73 2.12 5.26 -11.82
C LEU A 73 3.52 5.06 -12.40
N LYS A 74 4.54 5.05 -11.54
CA LYS A 74 5.88 4.61 -11.97
C LYS A 74 5.84 3.11 -12.28
N ASP A 75 6.83 2.63 -13.03
CA ASP A 75 6.93 1.22 -13.43
C ASP A 75 6.77 0.24 -12.26
N LEU A 76 7.36 0.57 -11.11
CA LEU A 76 7.25 -0.24 -9.91
C LEU A 76 5.87 -0.18 -9.26
N ASP A 77 5.19 0.97 -9.32
CA ASP A 77 3.81 1.08 -8.84
C ASP A 77 2.88 0.22 -9.69
N MET A 78 3.06 0.27 -11.03
CA MET A 78 2.29 -0.55 -11.97
C MET A 78 2.53 -2.03 -11.75
N GLN A 79 3.78 -2.44 -11.59
CA GLN A 79 4.15 -3.83 -11.29
C GLN A 79 3.53 -4.33 -9.98
N MET A 80 3.51 -3.50 -8.93
CA MET A 80 2.85 -3.84 -7.67
C MET A 80 1.34 -4.00 -7.81
N ILE A 81 0.71 -3.14 -8.60
CA ILE A 81 -0.72 -3.24 -8.90
C ILE A 81 -1.00 -4.54 -9.67
N ASP A 82 -0.16 -4.88 -10.66
CA ASP A 82 -0.30 -6.12 -11.43
C ASP A 82 -0.21 -7.36 -10.53
N TRP A 83 0.80 -7.43 -9.67
CA TRP A 83 0.90 -8.55 -8.73
C TRP A 83 -0.26 -8.64 -7.74
N ALA A 84 -0.80 -7.51 -7.31
CA ALA A 84 -1.96 -7.50 -6.43
C ALA A 84 -3.21 -8.02 -7.16
N VAL A 85 -3.42 -7.59 -8.40
CA VAL A 85 -4.50 -8.04 -9.27
C VAL A 85 -4.39 -9.53 -9.56
N ASP A 86 -3.20 -10.01 -9.95
CA ASP A 86 -2.92 -11.42 -10.21
C ASP A 86 -3.11 -12.30 -8.97
N SER A 87 -2.96 -11.71 -7.77
CA SER A 87 -3.20 -12.38 -6.48
C SER A 87 -4.64 -12.21 -5.97
N GLU A 88 -5.54 -11.62 -6.77
CA GLU A 88 -6.93 -11.34 -6.42
C GLU A 88 -7.08 -10.49 -5.13
N LEU A 89 -6.07 -9.67 -4.82
CA LEU A 89 -6.06 -8.83 -3.63
C LEU A 89 -6.78 -7.50 -3.89
N PRO A 90 -7.79 -7.15 -3.06
CA PRO A 90 -8.34 -5.79 -3.05
C PRO A 90 -7.22 -4.76 -2.86
N THR A 91 -7.19 -3.77 -3.74
CA THR A 91 -6.09 -2.83 -3.84
C THR A 91 -6.56 -1.40 -3.61
N LEU A 92 -5.98 -0.72 -2.63
CA LEU A 92 -6.19 0.70 -2.39
C LEU A 92 -4.94 1.49 -2.76
N VAL A 93 -5.01 2.22 -3.87
CA VAL A 93 -3.98 3.18 -4.27
C VAL A 93 -4.21 4.50 -3.53
N LEU A 94 -3.22 4.93 -2.76
CA LEU A 94 -3.21 6.25 -2.13
C LEU A 94 -2.25 7.19 -2.85
N LEU A 95 -2.82 8.27 -3.41
CA LEU A 95 -2.08 9.40 -3.96
C LEU A 95 -1.63 10.31 -2.80
N THR A 96 -0.50 9.96 -2.20
CA THR A 96 0.10 10.63 -1.05
C THR A 96 0.60 12.04 -1.38
N LYS A 97 0.82 12.86 -0.33
CA LYS A 97 1.24 14.27 -0.45
C LYS A 97 0.26 15.12 -1.26
N ALA A 98 -1.03 14.79 -1.18
CA ALA A 98 -2.11 15.54 -1.85
C ALA A 98 -2.10 17.05 -1.50
N ASP A 99 -1.55 17.43 -0.35
CA ASP A 99 -1.35 18.83 0.03
C ASP A 99 -0.43 19.63 -0.92
N LYS A 100 0.39 18.95 -1.73
CA LYS A 100 1.28 19.59 -2.71
C LYS A 100 0.57 20.04 -3.98
N LEU A 101 -0.68 19.64 -4.19
CA LEU A 101 -1.49 20.07 -5.33
C LEU A 101 -2.72 20.86 -4.85
N ALA A 102 -3.08 21.89 -5.61
CA ALA A 102 -4.34 22.60 -5.43
C ALA A 102 -5.54 21.66 -5.70
N SER A 103 -6.73 22.00 -5.18
CA SER A 103 -7.90 21.11 -5.22
C SER A 103 -8.27 20.63 -6.63
N GLY A 104 -8.28 21.54 -7.62
CA GLY A 104 -8.56 21.18 -9.02
C GLY A 104 -7.50 20.25 -9.61
N ALA A 105 -6.22 20.51 -9.34
CA ALA A 105 -5.12 19.67 -9.80
C ALA A 105 -5.16 18.27 -9.15
N ARG A 106 -5.52 18.17 -7.85
CA ARG A 106 -5.75 16.89 -7.18
C ARG A 106 -6.83 16.08 -7.87
N LYS A 107 -8.00 16.69 -8.12
CA LYS A 107 -9.14 16.01 -8.78
C LYS A 107 -8.76 15.52 -10.18
N LYS A 108 -8.05 16.36 -10.95
CA LYS A 108 -7.53 15.98 -12.27
C LYS A 108 -6.58 14.78 -12.19
N GLN A 109 -5.65 14.80 -11.24
CA GLN A 109 -4.69 13.69 -11.07
C GLN A 109 -5.39 12.40 -10.63
N LEU A 110 -6.34 12.50 -9.69
CA LEU A 110 -7.14 11.36 -9.24
C LEU A 110 -7.88 10.70 -10.41
N MET A 111 -8.58 11.50 -11.22
CA MET A 111 -9.28 11.01 -12.40
C MET A 111 -8.34 10.39 -13.43
N ALA A 112 -7.17 11.01 -13.67
CA ALA A 112 -6.18 10.47 -14.59
C ALA A 112 -5.68 9.08 -14.15
N VAL A 113 -5.41 8.90 -12.85
CA VAL A 113 -4.98 7.62 -12.31
C VAL A 113 -6.11 6.58 -12.33
N GLN A 114 -7.34 6.97 -11.96
CA GLN A 114 -8.51 6.08 -12.05
C GLN A 114 -8.73 5.59 -13.48
N ASN A 115 -8.67 6.48 -14.47
CA ASN A 115 -8.82 6.10 -15.88
C ASN A 115 -7.70 5.15 -16.33
N ALA A 116 -6.44 5.44 -15.97
CA ALA A 116 -5.30 4.60 -16.32
C ALA A 116 -5.39 3.18 -15.73
N LEU A 117 -6.09 3.01 -14.61
CA LEU A 117 -6.27 1.72 -13.95
C LEU A 117 -7.62 1.05 -14.27
N SER A 118 -8.51 1.72 -15.00
CA SER A 118 -9.88 1.24 -15.27
C SER A 118 -9.95 -0.03 -16.12
N GLU A 119 -8.94 -0.29 -16.94
CA GLU A 119 -8.86 -1.48 -17.80
C GLU A 119 -8.31 -2.71 -17.06
N LYS A 120 -7.82 -2.56 -15.83
CA LYS A 120 -7.31 -3.68 -15.03
C LYS A 120 -8.46 -4.48 -14.42
N SER A 121 -8.40 -5.80 -14.57
CA SER A 121 -9.38 -6.72 -14.01
C SER A 121 -9.13 -6.96 -12.51
N GLY A 122 -9.50 -6.01 -11.64
CA GLY A 122 -9.40 -6.17 -10.18
C GLY A 122 -10.17 -5.13 -9.37
N ASP A 123 -10.37 -5.37 -8.07
CA ASP A 123 -10.94 -4.38 -7.15
C ASP A 123 -9.87 -3.34 -6.78
N ILE A 124 -9.77 -2.30 -7.60
CA ILE A 124 -8.82 -1.20 -7.43
C ILE A 124 -9.56 0.07 -7.07
N ARG A 125 -9.30 0.59 -5.87
CA ARG A 125 -9.77 1.89 -5.40
C ARG A 125 -8.61 2.88 -5.41
N VAL A 126 -8.88 4.14 -5.79
CA VAL A 126 -7.86 5.20 -5.83
C VAL A 126 -8.35 6.38 -5.01
N GLU A 127 -7.52 6.87 -4.09
CA GLU A 127 -7.88 7.99 -3.22
C GLU A 127 -6.74 8.99 -3.01
N CYS A 128 -7.10 10.27 -2.86
CA CYS A 128 -6.14 11.30 -2.47
C CYS A 128 -5.82 11.20 -0.98
N PHE A 129 -4.54 11.30 -0.61
CA PHE A 129 -4.11 11.21 0.78
C PHE A 129 -3.09 12.29 1.16
N SER A 130 -3.25 12.88 2.34
CA SER A 130 -2.23 13.75 2.95
C SER A 130 -2.17 13.50 4.44
N SER A 131 -1.02 13.02 4.92
CA SER A 131 -0.75 12.88 6.36
C SER A 131 -0.66 14.24 7.06
N LEU A 132 -0.21 15.29 6.36
CA LEU A 132 -0.04 16.65 6.85
C LEU A 132 -1.38 17.37 6.99
N LYS A 133 -2.23 17.29 5.97
CA LYS A 133 -3.54 17.97 5.94
C LYS A 133 -4.71 17.05 6.31
N LYS A 134 -4.42 15.82 6.74
CA LYS A 134 -5.40 14.80 7.14
C LYS A 134 -6.46 14.52 6.07
N ILE A 135 -6.07 14.60 4.80
CA ILE A 135 -6.94 14.33 3.65
C ILE A 135 -7.01 12.81 3.44
N GLY A 136 -8.23 12.28 3.25
CA GLY A 136 -8.45 10.89 2.85
C GLY A 136 -8.32 9.86 3.98
N ILE A 137 -8.13 10.29 5.23
CA ILE A 137 -7.99 9.38 6.38
C ILE A 137 -9.26 8.55 6.58
N ASP A 138 -10.44 9.16 6.51
CA ASP A 138 -11.69 8.43 6.72
C ASP A 138 -11.94 7.39 5.64
N LYS A 139 -11.59 7.71 4.38
CA LYS A 139 -11.71 6.77 3.26
C LYS A 139 -10.76 5.57 3.41
N LEU A 140 -9.51 5.83 3.81
CA LEU A 140 -8.56 4.77 4.15
C LEU A 140 -9.11 3.90 5.29
N ARG A 141 -9.57 4.52 6.39
CA ARG A 141 -10.12 3.79 7.54
C ARG A 141 -11.32 2.93 7.14
N ASN A 142 -12.25 3.47 6.38
CA ASN A 142 -13.43 2.73 5.93
C ASN A 142 -13.04 1.53 5.07
N THR A 143 -12.12 1.72 4.13
CA THR A 143 -11.64 0.61 3.28
C THR A 143 -10.95 -0.47 4.11
N LEU A 144 -10.10 -0.08 5.07
CA LEU A 144 -9.46 -1.05 5.98
C LEU A 144 -10.48 -1.79 6.85
N ASN A 145 -11.47 -1.07 7.39
CA ASN A 145 -12.53 -1.68 8.18
C ASN A 145 -13.28 -2.73 7.36
N GLU A 146 -13.69 -2.42 6.12
CA GLU A 146 -14.34 -3.37 5.21
C GLU A 146 -13.50 -4.65 5.06
N TRP A 147 -12.21 -4.53 4.76
CA TRP A 147 -11.31 -5.67 4.60
C TRP A 147 -11.12 -6.50 5.87
N PHE A 148 -11.21 -5.88 7.06
CA PHE A 148 -11.10 -6.58 8.33
C PHE A 148 -12.42 -7.15 8.84
N THR A 149 -13.57 -6.66 8.37
CA THR A 149 -14.90 -7.15 8.76
C THR A 149 -15.42 -8.29 7.91
N ASP A 150 -14.94 -8.46 6.68
CA ASP A 150 -15.31 -9.58 5.79
C ASP A 150 -14.77 -10.95 6.27
N THR A 151 -14.29 -11.04 7.51
CA THR A 151 -14.03 -12.31 8.18
C THR A 151 -15.36 -12.85 8.71
N ASN A 152 -15.91 -13.86 8.05
CA ASN A 152 -16.75 -14.88 8.70
C ASN A 152 -15.94 -15.51 9.85
N GLU A 153 -15.88 -14.85 11.01
CA GLU A 153 -15.56 -15.52 12.25
C GLU A 153 -16.84 -16.25 12.68
N PRO A 154 -16.81 -17.58 12.89
CA PRO A 154 -17.90 -18.22 13.60
C PRO A 154 -17.97 -17.55 14.99
N GLU A 155 -19.14 -17.05 15.37
CA GLU A 155 -19.40 -16.60 16.74
C GLU A 155 -18.99 -17.74 17.66
N THR A 156 -17.89 -17.58 18.40
CA THR A 156 -17.62 -18.42 19.55
C THR A 156 -18.66 -18.07 20.60
N GLU A 157 -19.74 -18.84 20.63
CA GLU A 157 -20.68 -18.89 21.75
C GLU A 157 -19.89 -19.15 23.04
N ALA A 158 -20.04 -18.25 24.01
CA ALA A 158 -19.53 -18.36 25.37
C ALA A 158 -20.51 -19.14 26.26
#